data_AF-A0A7J6VJI3-F1
#
_entry.id   AF-A0A7J6VJI3-F1
#
_cell.length_a   1.000
_cell.length_b   1.000
_cell.length_c   1.000
_cell.angle_alpha   90.00
_cell.angle_beta   90.00
_cell.angle_gamma   90.00
#
_symmetry.space_group_name_H-M   'P 1'
#
loop_
_entity.id
_entity.type
_entity.pdbx_description
1 polymer ?
#
loop_
_entity_poly.entity_id
_entity_poly.type
_entity_poly.pdbx_seq_one_letter_code
_entity_poly.pdbx_strand_id
1 'polypeptide(L)'
;MDTHMELFDIQSLPSTNVRDWCEANTKRPEFLDMIPSSLFDLLEECLTVNPRLRISVEEALRHEFFSRCHEDLGKKRLLRKGIRLDSGIAHLSDGQLKSDVKVLHKENMIGDVNV
;
A
#
# COMPACT_ATOMS: atom_id res chain seq x y z
N MET A 1 -13.99 14.03 53.57
CA MET A 1 -13.77 12.99 52.54
C MET A 1 -13.59 13.73 51.24
N ASP A 2 -12.34 14.08 50.93
CA ASP A 2 -11.99 14.93 49.79
C ASP A 2 -11.61 14.05 48.60
N THR A 3 -12.57 13.74 47.75
CA THR A 3 -12.39 12.92 46.53
C THR A 3 -11.88 13.73 45.32
N HIS A 4 -11.23 14.87 45.54
CA HIS A 4 -10.74 15.75 44.46
C HIS A 4 -9.22 15.71 44.22
N MET A 5 -8.43 15.07 45.09
CA MET A 5 -6.95 15.04 44.94
C MET A 5 -6.44 14.00 43.95
N GLU A 6 -7.15 12.90 43.72
CA GLU A 6 -6.67 11.80 42.85
C GLU A 6 -6.64 12.16 41.36
N LEU A 7 -7.33 13.24 40.94
CA LEU A 7 -7.28 13.69 39.55
C LEU A 7 -6.02 14.52 39.21
N PHE A 8 -5.37 15.08 40.24
CA PHE A 8 -4.15 15.89 40.10
C PHE A 8 -2.86 15.11 40.41
N ASP A 9 -2.97 13.85 40.84
CA ASP A 9 -1.83 12.94 40.93
C ASP A 9 -1.46 12.42 39.52
N ILE A 10 -1.30 13.37 38.59
CA ILE A 10 -0.83 13.12 37.23
C ILE A 10 0.66 12.86 37.36
N GLN A 11 1.01 11.64 37.74
CA GLN A 11 2.34 11.12 37.48
C GLN A 11 2.52 11.22 35.95
N SER A 12 3.40 12.12 35.50
CA SER A 12 3.68 12.27 34.09
C SER A 12 4.15 10.91 33.57
N LEU A 13 3.41 10.33 32.64
CA LEU A 13 3.84 9.10 32.01
C LEU A 13 5.19 9.37 31.31
N PRO A 14 6.16 8.45 31.42
CA PRO A 14 7.41 8.59 30.70
C PRO A 14 7.10 8.71 29.20
N SER A 15 7.80 9.62 28.53
CA SER A 15 7.71 9.71 27.07
C SER A 15 8.12 8.35 26.49
N THR A 16 7.24 7.81 25.64
CA THR A 16 7.46 6.53 24.96
C THR A 16 7.00 6.69 23.52
N ASN A 17 7.64 5.96 22.62
CA ASN A 17 7.21 5.85 21.23
C ASN A 17 6.20 4.69 21.09
N VAL A 18 5.41 4.71 20.03
CA VAL A 18 4.34 3.75 19.72
C VAL A 18 4.90 2.33 19.59
N ARG A 19 6.11 2.18 19.04
CA ARG A 19 6.74 0.85 18.88
C ARG A 19 7.06 0.22 20.24
N ASP A 20 7.77 0.94 21.10
CA ASP A 20 8.14 0.49 22.45
C ASP A 20 6.88 0.21 23.28
N TRP A 21 5.85 1.04 23.12
CA TRP A 21 4.56 0.81 23.77
C TRP A 21 3.90 -0.49 23.26
N CYS A 22 3.92 -0.74 21.95
CA CYS A 22 3.40 -1.98 21.39
C CYS A 22 4.18 -3.21 21.88
N GLU A 23 5.51 -3.14 21.96
CA GLU A 23 6.36 -4.22 22.49
C GLU A 23 6.01 -4.57 23.94
N ALA A 24 5.77 -3.57 24.78
CA ALA A 24 5.43 -3.77 26.19
C ALA A 24 3.98 -4.24 26.43
N ASN A 25 3.05 -3.91 25.53
CA ASN A 25 1.60 -4.06 25.79
C ASN A 25 0.86 -5.03 24.86
N THR A 26 1.45 -5.44 23.73
CA THR A 26 0.77 -6.34 22.80
C THR A 26 0.65 -7.76 23.36
N LYS A 27 -0.49 -8.40 23.11
CA LYS A 27 -0.68 -9.84 23.40
C LYS A 27 -0.07 -10.73 22.31
N ARG A 28 0.41 -10.14 21.22
CA ARG A 28 0.85 -10.81 19.99
C ARG A 28 2.16 -10.21 19.47
N PRO A 29 3.30 -10.44 20.15
CA PRO A 29 4.59 -9.88 19.76
C PRO A 29 5.05 -10.35 18.38
N GLU A 30 4.62 -11.54 17.94
CA GLU A 30 4.98 -12.12 16.64
C GLU A 30 4.52 -11.28 15.44
N PHE A 31 3.57 -10.38 15.63
CA PHE A 31 3.10 -9.47 14.57
C PHE A 31 3.94 -8.21 14.46
N LEU A 32 4.69 -7.84 15.50
CA LEU A 32 5.45 -6.59 15.49
C LEU A 32 6.53 -6.59 14.42
N ASP A 33 7.17 -7.74 14.20
CA ASP A 33 8.18 -7.93 13.16
C ASP A 33 7.58 -7.93 11.74
N MET A 34 6.29 -8.23 11.62
CA MET A 34 5.58 -8.22 10.32
C MET A 34 5.05 -6.83 9.94
N ILE A 35 4.95 -5.92 10.92
CA ILE A 35 4.38 -4.59 10.68
C ILE A 35 5.45 -3.70 10.03
N PRO A 36 5.16 -3.08 8.87
CA PRO A 36 6.09 -2.15 8.25
C PRO A 36 6.45 -0.99 9.19
N SER A 37 7.73 -0.63 9.27
CA SER A 37 8.17 0.51 10.08
C SER A 37 7.44 1.80 9.76
N SER A 38 7.13 2.03 8.47
CA SER A 38 6.37 3.19 7.99
C SER A 38 4.96 3.29 8.59
N LEU A 39 4.38 2.21 9.14
CA LEU A 39 3.12 2.29 9.87
C LEU A 39 3.32 2.92 11.24
N PHE A 40 4.39 2.56 11.95
CA PHE A 40 4.69 3.17 13.25
C PHE A 40 4.97 4.66 13.09
N ASP A 41 5.72 5.06 12.06
CA ASP A 41 5.97 6.47 11.76
C ASP A 41 4.67 7.24 11.52
N LEU A 42 3.74 6.67 10.73
CA LEU A 42 2.41 7.27 10.52
C LEU A 42 1.63 7.39 11.84
N LEU A 43 1.68 6.36 12.70
CA LEU A 43 0.95 6.33 13.95
C LEU A 43 1.48 7.34 14.96
N GLU A 44 2.79 7.58 15.02
CA GLU A 44 3.39 8.64 15.86
C GLU A 44 2.81 10.01 15.53
N GLU A 45 2.81 10.34 14.25
CA GLU A 45 2.30 11.59 13.74
C GLU A 45 0.78 11.73 13.95
N CYS A 46 0.03 10.62 13.84
CA CYS A 46 -1.43 10.59 14.07
C CYS A 46 -1.81 10.66 15.55
N LEU A 47 -1.02 10.05 16.43
CA LEU A 47 -1.29 9.92 17.87
C LEU A 47 -0.59 11.02 18.69
N THR A 48 -0.04 12.04 18.02
CA THR A 48 0.55 13.20 18.67
C THR A 48 -0.46 13.83 19.66
N VAL A 49 0.01 13.98 20.91
CA VAL A 49 -0.78 14.46 22.05
C VAL A 49 -1.30 15.88 21.81
N ASN A 50 -0.45 16.76 21.27
CA ASN A 50 -0.85 18.11 20.93
C ASN A 50 -1.58 18.13 19.57
N PRO A 51 -2.89 18.40 19.53
CA PRO A 51 -3.66 18.36 18.28
C PRO A 51 -3.24 19.44 17.27
N ARG A 52 -2.54 20.49 17.71
CA ARG A 52 -2.00 21.52 16.80
C ARG A 52 -0.76 21.06 16.03
N LEU A 53 -0.08 20.02 16.53
CA LEU A 53 1.11 19.43 15.90
C LEU A 53 0.78 18.13 15.17
N ARG A 54 -0.37 17.51 15.47
CA ARG A 54 -0.86 16.31 14.80
C ARG A 54 -1.04 16.54 13.31
N ILE A 55 -0.66 15.55 12.50
CA ILE A 55 -0.79 15.65 11.04
C ILE A 55 -2.26 15.76 10.58
N SER A 56 -2.48 16.43 9.45
CA SER A 56 -3.80 16.49 8.83
C SER A 56 -4.15 15.19 8.10
N VAL A 57 -5.41 15.03 7.72
CA VAL A 57 -5.85 13.87 6.94
C VAL A 57 -5.15 13.81 5.58
N GLU A 58 -4.98 14.96 4.93
CA GLU A 58 -4.31 15.08 3.64
C GLU A 58 -2.82 14.72 3.75
N GLU A 59 -2.18 15.08 4.86
CA GLU A 59 -0.79 14.69 5.13
C GLU A 59 -0.68 13.19 5.42
N ALA A 60 -1.55 12.67 6.28
CA ALA A 60 -1.61 11.25 6.61
C ALA A 60 -1.82 10.38 5.36
N LEU A 61 -2.72 10.81 4.47
CA LEU A 61 -2.95 10.09 3.21
C LEU A 61 -1.74 10.13 2.29
N ARG A 62 -0.90 11.18 2.32
CA ARG A 62 0.33 11.26 1.52
C ARG A 62 1.51 10.48 2.11
N HIS A 63 1.37 9.92 3.30
CA HIS A 63 2.44 9.19 3.98
C HIS A 63 2.95 7.99 3.16
N GLU A 64 4.25 7.67 3.31
CA GLU A 64 4.91 6.59 2.55
C GLU A 64 4.20 5.23 2.74
N PHE A 65 3.61 5.02 3.92
CA PHE A 65 2.81 3.83 4.22
C PHE A 65 1.73 3.56 3.16
N PHE A 66 1.12 4.60 2.58
CA PHE A 66 0.09 4.47 1.55
C PHE A 66 0.62 4.48 0.10
N SER A 67 1.93 4.59 -0.13
CA SER A 67 2.53 4.67 -1.47
C SER A 67 2.06 3.55 -2.40
N ARG A 68 2.09 2.30 -1.92
CA ARG A 68 1.61 1.14 -2.70
C ARG A 68 0.12 1.25 -3.04
N CYS A 69 -0.69 1.72 -2.10
CA CYS A 69 -2.12 1.94 -2.33
C CYS A 69 -2.35 3.01 -3.40
N HIS A 70 -1.57 4.09 -3.42
CA HIS A 70 -1.68 5.14 -4.44
C HIS A 70 -1.39 4.63 -5.84
N GLU A 71 -0.34 3.81 -5.99
CA GLU A 71 0.01 3.20 -7.27
C GLU A 71 -1.13 2.31 -7.79
N ASP A 72 -1.65 1.44 -6.93
CA ASP A 72 -2.70 0.49 -7.31
C ASP A 72 -4.02 1.20 -7.64
N LEU A 73 -4.41 2.19 -6.83
CA LEU A 73 -5.59 3.01 -7.11
C LEU A 73 -5.40 3.84 -8.38
N GLY A 74 -4.18 4.34 -8.64
CA GLY A 74 -3.79 5.02 -9.87
C GLY A 74 -4.00 4.13 -11.10
N LYS A 75 -3.44 2.91 -11.08
CA LYS A 75 -3.58 1.91 -12.14
C LYS A 75 -5.06 1.56 -12.40
N LYS A 76 -5.82 1.27 -11.33
CA LYS A 76 -7.27 0.98 -11.42
C LYS A 76 -8.04 2.16 -12.01
N ARG A 77 -7.68 3.40 -11.67
CA ARG A 77 -8.31 4.61 -12.23
C ARG A 77 -8.01 4.77 -13.72
N LEU A 78 -6.79 4.49 -14.17
CA LEU A 78 -6.41 4.56 -15.58
C LEU A 78 -7.14 3.48 -16.40
N LEU A 79 -7.22 2.26 -15.86
CA LEU A 79 -7.96 1.17 -16.50
C LEU A 79 -9.45 1.52 -16.69
N ARG A 80 -10.09 2.11 -15.66
CA ARG A 80 -11.48 2.60 -15.76
C ARG A 80 -11.66 3.72 -16.78
N LYS A 81 -10.61 4.50 -17.06
CA LYS A 81 -10.62 5.56 -18.07
C LYS A 81 -10.33 5.05 -19.49
N GLY A 82 -10.16 3.73 -19.69
CA GLY A 82 -9.83 3.14 -20.99
C GLY A 82 -8.42 3.49 -21.48
N ILE A 83 -7.58 4.09 -20.63
CA ILE A 83 -6.19 4.40 -20.96
C ILE A 83 -5.41 3.11 -20.73
N ARG A 84 -5.11 2.39 -21.81
CA ARG A 84 -4.12 1.31 -21.79
C ARG A 84 -2.75 1.94 -21.52
N LEU A 85 -2.20 1.69 -20.34
CA LEU A 85 -0.77 1.87 -20.13
C LEU A 85 -0.07 0.81 -21.00
N ASP A 86 0.44 1.23 -22.16
CA ASP A 86 1.52 0.47 -22.76
C ASP A 86 2.71 0.59 -21.80
N SER A 87 3.02 -0.53 -21.15
CA SER A 87 4.10 -0.64 -20.18
C SER A 87 5.43 -0.67 -20.93
N GLY A 88 5.78 0.45 -21.57
CA GLY A 88 7.13 0.73 -21.99
C GLY A 88 7.96 1.13 -20.78
N ILE A 89 9.06 0.39 -20.57
CA ILE A 89 10.12 0.60 -19.56
C ILE A 89 9.92 -0.15 -18.24
N ALA A 90 10.20 -1.45 -18.26
CA ALA A 90 11.17 -2.07 -17.35
C ALA A 90 11.49 -3.52 -17.81
N HIS A 91 12.30 -3.68 -18.86
CA HIS A 91 13.35 -4.73 -18.92
C HIS A 91 14.20 -4.53 -20.20
N LEU A 92 15.34 -3.83 -20.08
CA LEU A 92 16.47 -4.05 -20.97
C LEU A 92 17.32 -5.14 -20.32
N SER A 93 17.04 -6.41 -20.64
CA SER A 93 18.05 -7.48 -20.73
C SER A 93 17.39 -8.79 -21.17
N ASP A 94 17.99 -9.35 -22.22
CA ASP A 94 18.02 -10.73 -22.68
C ASP A 94 16.77 -11.41 -23.26
N GLY A 95 16.96 -11.96 -24.48
CA GLY A 95 16.37 -13.22 -24.88
C GLY A 95 15.39 -13.18 -26.06
N GLN A 96 15.94 -13.08 -27.26
CA GLN A 96 15.43 -13.64 -28.52
C GLN A 96 14.29 -14.68 -28.39
N LEU A 97 13.11 -14.40 -28.96
CA LEU A 97 12.30 -15.45 -29.59
C LEU A 97 11.42 -14.88 -30.72
N LYS A 98 11.73 -15.33 -31.94
CA LYS A 98 10.95 -15.11 -33.15
C LYS A 98 9.68 -15.95 -33.13
N SER A 99 8.55 -15.41 -33.56
CA SER A 99 7.49 -16.19 -34.22
C SER A 99 6.58 -15.29 -35.06
N ASP A 100 6.94 -15.23 -36.34
CA ASP A 100 6.12 -15.26 -37.54
C ASP A 100 4.64 -14.80 -37.44
N VAL A 101 4.41 -13.60 -37.96
CA VAL A 101 3.14 -13.17 -38.53
C VAL A 101 2.85 -14.04 -39.75
N LYS A 102 1.99 -15.05 -39.62
CA LYS A 102 1.40 -15.73 -40.78
C LYS A 102 -0.03 -15.27 -40.99
N VAL A 103 -0.13 -14.26 -41.86
CA VAL A 103 -1.32 -13.90 -42.62
C VAL A 103 -1.86 -15.16 -43.31
N LEU A 104 -3.08 -15.56 -43.00
CA LEU A 104 -3.85 -16.53 -43.78
C LEU A 104 -5.23 -15.96 -44.06
N HIS A 105 -5.29 -15.14 -45.11
CA HIS A 105 -6.49 -14.88 -45.89
C HIS A 105 -6.25 -15.50 -47.28
N LYS A 106 -7.00 -16.58 -47.58
CA LYS A 106 -7.48 -17.02 -48.91
C LYS A 106 -8.12 -18.40 -48.72
N GLU A 107 -9.44 -18.46 -48.65
CA GLU A 107 -10.34 -18.63 -49.80
C GLU A 107 -10.18 -20.00 -50.50
N ASN A 108 -11.14 -20.86 -50.15
CA ASN A 108 -12.07 -21.54 -51.04
C ASN A 108 -11.58 -22.69 -51.95
N MET A 109 -12.52 -23.63 -52.10
CA MET A 109 -12.69 -24.61 -53.18
C MET A 109 -12.15 -26.05 -52.99
N ILE A 110 -13.15 -26.92 -52.79
CA ILE A 110 -13.36 -28.24 -53.42
C ILE A 110 -12.73 -29.46 -52.72
N GLY A 111 -13.63 -30.36 -52.30
CA GLY A 111 -13.34 -31.74 -51.98
C GLY A 111 -14.64 -32.53 -51.93
N ASP A 112 -15.01 -33.11 -53.06
CA ASP A 112 -16.10 -34.07 -53.22
C ASP A 112 -16.05 -35.20 -52.18
N VAL A 113 -17.19 -35.47 -51.56
CA VAL A 113 -17.42 -36.69 -50.78
C VAL A 113 -17.81 -37.80 -51.75
N ASN A 114 -16.99 -38.85 -51.79
CA ASN A 114 -17.29 -40.13 -52.43
C ASN A 114 -17.24 -41.21 -51.34
N VAL A 115 -18.40 -41.68 -50.87
CA VAL A 115 -18.68 -43.03 -50.36
C VAL A 115 -20.14 -43.35 -50.67
#